data_AF-A0A168LNU1-F1
#
_entry.id   AF-A0A168LNU1-F1
#
_cell.length_a   1.000
_cell.length_b   1.000
_cell.length_c   1.000
_cell.angle_alpha   90.00
_cell.angle_beta   90.00
_cell.angle_gamma   90.00
#
_symmetry.space_group_name_H-M   'P 1'
#
loop_
_entity.id
_entity.type
_entity.pdbx_description
1 polymer ?
#
loop_
_entity_poly.entity_id
_entity_poly.type
_entity_poly.pdbx_seq_one_letter_code
_entity_poly.pdbx_strand_id
1 'polypeptide(L)'
;MHAGVVHFLLNMLTHLRLGVDLERALGTVRYVVLYAAAGIYGFVLSAMLSQNLTASTGCSGALFGLIGYMFIDVLVNWKVLPHPVRDLMSLLISTIISLVLGLLPGLDNFAHIGGFAVGIFMGM
;
A
#
# COMPACT_ATOMS: atom_id res chain seq x y z
N MET A 1 -8.83 12.19 5.05
CA MET A 1 -8.88 12.28 6.53
C MET A 1 -7.74 11.46 7.11
N HIS A 2 -7.15 11.87 8.23
CA HIS A 2 -6.08 11.13 8.92
C HIS A 2 -6.37 11.13 10.43
N ALA A 3 -6.00 10.04 11.12
CA ALA A 3 -6.23 9.89 12.56
C ALA A 3 -5.42 10.86 13.45
N GLY A 4 -4.46 11.60 12.88
CA GLY A 4 -3.64 12.59 13.60
C GLY A 4 -2.46 13.09 12.76
N VAL A 5 -1.72 14.08 13.28
CA VAL A 5 -0.59 14.72 12.57
C VAL A 5 0.52 13.72 12.26
N VAL A 6 0.90 12.88 13.23
CA VAL A 6 1.95 11.87 13.04
C VAL A 6 1.53 10.85 11.96
N HIS A 7 0.29 10.36 12.00
CA HIS A 7 -0.24 9.44 11.00
C HIS A 7 -0.26 10.08 9.60
N PHE A 8 -0.65 11.36 9.50
CA PHE A 8 -0.58 12.11 8.25
C PHE A 8 0.84 12.21 7.71
N LEU A 9 1.81 12.63 8.54
CA LEU A 9 3.20 12.80 8.11
C LEU A 9 3.81 11.50 7.63
N LEU A 10 3.60 10.39 8.35
CA LEU A 10 4.09 9.07 7.95
C LEU A 10 3.49 8.62 6.62
N ASN A 11 2.17 8.81 6.42
CA ASN A 11 1.53 8.47 5.16
C ASN A 11 2.06 9.31 4.00
N MET A 12 2.23 10.63 4.18
CA MET A 12 2.72 11.50 3.12
C MET A 12 4.18 11.23 2.78
N LEU A 13 5.04 10.96 3.78
CA LEU A 13 6.44 10.60 3.53
C LEU A 13 6.54 9.29 2.74
N THR A 14 5.77 8.28 3.11
CA THR A 14 5.70 7.01 2.38
C THR A 14 5.13 7.21 0.97
N HIS A 15 4.07 8.02 0.84
CA HIS A 15 3.44 8.32 -0.44
C HIS A 15 4.40 9.06 -1.39
N LEU A 16 5.10 10.08 -0.92
CA LEU A 16 6.04 10.84 -1.73
C LEU A 16 7.23 9.98 -2.18
N ARG A 17 7.72 9.09 -1.31
CA ARG A 17 8.83 8.21 -1.65
C ARG A 17 8.42 7.13 -2.66
N LEU A 18 7.40 6.35 -2.35
CA LEU A 18 6.97 5.22 -3.19
C LEU A 18 6.19 5.70 -4.43
N GLY A 19 5.37 6.72 -4.26
CA GLY A 19 4.49 7.23 -5.29
C GLY A 19 5.24 7.88 -6.44
N VAL A 20 6.27 8.68 -6.16
CA VAL A 20 7.06 9.35 -7.22
C VAL A 20 7.80 8.32 -8.08
N ASP A 21 8.41 7.31 -7.46
CA ASP A 21 9.15 6.29 -8.18
C ASP A 21 8.22 5.43 -9.05
N LEU A 22 7.07 5.02 -8.51
CA LEU A 22 6.06 4.27 -9.27
C LEU A 22 5.38 5.10 -10.36
N GLU A 23 5.08 6.37 -10.11
CA GLU A 23 4.48 7.25 -11.11
C GLU A 23 5.42 7.42 -12.31
N ARG A 24 6.72 7.56 -12.06
CA ARG A 24 7.73 7.64 -13.13
C ARG A 24 7.83 6.33 -13.92
N ALA A 25 7.72 5.19 -13.25
CA ALA A 25 7.78 3.88 -13.90
C ALA A 25 6.52 3.54 -14.71
N LEU A 26 5.34 3.88 -14.19
CA LEU A 26 4.04 3.50 -14.77
C LEU A 26 3.44 4.57 -15.69
N GLY A 27 3.85 5.82 -15.52
CA GLY A 27 3.14 6.99 -16.01
C GLY A 27 1.92 7.34 -15.14
N THR A 28 1.57 8.62 -15.12
CA THR A 28 0.54 9.20 -14.25
C THR A 28 -0.81 8.48 -14.33
N VAL A 29 -1.29 8.12 -15.52
CA VAL A 29 -2.62 7.50 -15.68
C VAL A 29 -2.69 6.15 -14.98
N ARG A 30 -1.71 5.27 -15.21
CA ARG A 30 -1.68 3.93 -14.60
C ARG A 30 -1.48 4.02 -13.09
N TYR A 31 -0.62 4.93 -12.66
CA TYR A 31 -0.42 5.22 -11.25
C TYR A 31 -1.71 5.65 -10.54
N VAL A 32 -2.45 6.61 -11.12
CA VAL A 32 -3.71 7.10 -10.56
C VAL A 32 -4.76 5.99 -10.51
N VAL A 33 -4.87 5.16 -11.55
CA VAL A 33 -5.80 4.02 -11.56
C VAL A 33 -5.45 3.00 -10.48
N LEU A 34 -4.16 2.64 -10.35
CA LEU A 34 -3.68 1.74 -9.31
C LEU A 34 -3.98 2.29 -7.91
N TYR A 35 -3.63 3.54 -7.67
CA TYR A 35 -3.82 4.20 -6.38
C TYR A 35 -5.30 4.29 -6.02
N ALA A 36 -6.16 4.71 -6.95
CA ALA A 36 -7.59 4.83 -6.75
C ALA A 36 -8.25 3.47 -6.51
N ALA A 37 -7.93 2.46 -7.34
CA ALA A 37 -8.48 1.12 -7.19
C ALA A 37 -8.08 0.50 -5.85
N ALA A 38 -6.80 0.55 -5.48
CA ALA A 38 -6.32 0.03 -4.21
C ALA A 38 -6.98 0.73 -3.00
N GLY A 39 -7.13 2.06 -3.07
CA GLY A 39 -7.83 2.82 -2.03
C GLY A 39 -9.29 2.41 -1.90
N ILE A 40 -10.05 2.41 -3.01
CA ILE A 40 -11.48 2.08 -3.03
C ILE A 40 -11.72 0.66 -2.51
N TYR A 41 -11.08 -0.33 -3.12
CA TYR A 41 -11.33 -1.74 -2.78
C TYR A 41 -10.73 -2.13 -1.43
N GLY A 42 -9.66 -1.46 -0.99
CA GLY A 42 -9.17 -1.55 0.39
C GLY A 42 -10.25 -1.14 1.39
N PHE A 43 -10.81 0.06 1.25
CA PHE A 43 -11.87 0.52 2.15
C PHE A 43 -13.18 -0.27 2.02
N VAL A 44 -13.50 -0.82 0.84
CA VAL A 44 -14.62 -1.75 0.69
C VAL A 44 -14.40 -3.01 1.51
N LEU A 45 -13.21 -3.62 1.44
CA LEU A 45 -12.90 -4.82 2.24
C LEU A 45 -12.98 -4.52 3.74
N SER A 46 -12.47 -3.37 4.16
CA SER A 46 -12.63 -2.89 5.53
C SER A 46 -14.08 -2.74 5.95
N ALA A 47 -14.90 -2.07 5.15
CA ALA A 47 -16.31 -1.87 5.46
C ALA A 47 -17.09 -3.20 5.59
N MET A 48 -16.66 -4.25 4.87
CA MET A 48 -17.27 -5.57 4.93
C MET A 48 -16.83 -6.41 6.13
N LEU A 49 -15.58 -6.25 6.58
CA LEU A 49 -14.96 -7.14 7.58
C LEU A 49 -14.72 -6.50 8.94
N SER A 50 -14.70 -5.17 9.03
CA SER A 50 -14.54 -4.46 10.29
C SER A 50 -15.78 -4.65 11.17
N GLN A 51 -15.63 -5.42 12.23
CA GLN A 51 -16.71 -5.67 13.20
C GLN A 51 -16.98 -4.49 14.12
N ASN A 52 -16.03 -3.55 14.22
CA ASN A 52 -16.18 -2.32 14.98
C ASN A 52 -16.51 -1.18 14.01
N LEU A 53 -17.51 -0.35 14.35
CA LEU A 53 -17.85 0.90 13.64
C LEU A 53 -16.75 1.98 13.76
N THR A 54 -15.50 1.59 14.03
CA THR A 54 -14.35 2.48 14.01
C THR A 54 -14.13 2.97 12.58
N ALA A 55 -14.29 4.28 12.39
CA ALA A 55 -14.10 4.90 11.09
C ALA A 55 -12.66 4.66 10.60
N SER A 56 -12.54 3.93 9.48
CA SER A 56 -11.28 3.81 8.77
C SER A 56 -10.92 5.12 8.08
N THR A 57 -9.70 5.60 8.27
CA THR A 57 -9.25 6.86 7.69
C THR A 57 -7.80 6.78 7.25
N GLY A 58 -7.46 7.55 6.22
CA GLY A 58 -6.09 7.67 5.71
C GLY A 58 -6.03 7.40 4.22
N CYS A 59 -4.81 7.36 3.69
CA CYS A 59 -4.54 6.87 2.33
C CYS A 59 -3.76 5.56 2.33
N SER A 60 -3.53 4.97 3.50
CA SER A 60 -2.65 3.81 3.67
C SER A 60 -3.14 2.57 2.93
N GLY A 61 -4.46 2.36 2.75
CA GLY A 61 -4.98 1.30 1.87
C GLY A 61 -4.44 1.40 0.45
N ALA A 62 -4.45 2.59 -0.15
CA ALA A 62 -3.87 2.82 -1.47
C ALA A 62 -2.34 2.64 -1.47
N LEU A 63 -1.65 3.07 -0.42
CA LEU A 63 -0.19 2.85 -0.28
C LEU A 63 0.16 1.37 -0.20
N PHE A 64 -0.63 0.57 0.50
CA PHE A 64 -0.44 -0.88 0.53
C PHE A 64 -0.67 -1.52 -0.85
N GLY A 65 -1.56 -0.96 -1.68
CA GLY A 65 -1.67 -1.39 -3.08
C GLY A 65 -0.45 -1.03 -3.93
N LEU A 66 0.16 0.13 -3.71
CA LEU A 66 1.45 0.44 -4.34
C LEU A 66 2.52 -0.58 -3.93
N ILE A 67 2.55 -0.97 -2.65
CA ILE A 67 3.47 -2.00 -2.15
C ILE A 67 3.18 -3.36 -2.79
N GLY A 68 1.92 -3.78 -2.87
CA GLY A 68 1.52 -5.03 -3.52
C GLY A 68 1.92 -5.07 -5.00
N TYR A 69 1.78 -3.96 -5.71
CA TYR A 69 2.26 -3.84 -7.09
C TYR A 69 3.78 -4.01 -7.17
N MET A 70 4.54 -3.33 -6.30
CA MET A 70 6.00 -3.44 -6.27
C MET A 70 6.50 -4.86 -5.97
N PHE A 71 5.77 -5.66 -5.19
CA PHE A 71 6.10 -7.07 -5.00
C PHE A 71 6.13 -7.80 -6.33
N ILE A 72 5.11 -7.62 -7.17
CA ILE A 72 5.07 -8.27 -8.48
C ILE A 72 6.11 -7.65 -9.42
N ASP A 73 6.30 -6.33 -9.39
CA ASP A 73 7.32 -5.66 -10.19
C ASP A 73 8.74 -6.22 -9.92
N VAL A 74 9.09 -6.46 -8.66
CA VAL A 74 10.37 -7.10 -8.30
C VAL A 74 10.46 -8.54 -8.82
N LEU A 75 9.38 -9.31 -8.72
CA LEU A 75 9.36 -10.71 -9.19
C LEU A 75 9.46 -10.80 -10.71
N VAL A 76 8.77 -9.92 -11.44
CA VAL A 76 8.80 -9.87 -12.90
C VAL A 76 10.16 -9.38 -13.41
N ASN A 77 10.72 -8.35 -12.78
CA ASN A 77 12.00 -7.75 -13.17
C ASN A 77 13.22 -8.36 -12.47
N TRP A 78 13.08 -9.55 -11.87
CA TRP A 78 14.10 -10.17 -11.01
C TRP A 78 15.50 -10.24 -11.63
N LYS A 79 15.58 -10.52 -12.93
CA LYS A 79 16.86 -10.67 -13.65
C LYS A 79 17.52 -9.34 -14.03
N VAL A 80 16.75 -8.26 -14.01
CA VAL A 80 17.20 -6.91 -14.42
C VAL A 80 17.61 -6.09 -13.19
N LEU A 81 16.94 -6.30 -12.06
CA LEU A 81 17.23 -5.60 -10.83
C LEU A 81 18.64 -5.94 -10.31
N PRO A 82 19.40 -4.96 -9.80
CA PRO A 82 20.75 -5.19 -9.29
C PRO A 82 20.74 -6.03 -7.99
N HIS A 83 19.70 -5.87 -7.15
CA HIS A 83 19.62 -6.51 -5.83
C HIS A 83 18.19 -6.99 -5.49
N PRO A 84 17.59 -7.88 -6.32
CA PRO A 84 16.18 -8.25 -6.20
C PRO A 84 15.82 -8.87 -4.84
N VAL A 85 16.72 -9.68 -4.26
CA VAL A 85 16.52 -10.28 -2.94
C VAL A 85 16.43 -9.22 -1.84
N ARG A 86 17.34 -8.24 -1.87
CA ARG A 86 17.35 -7.14 -0.88
C ARG A 86 16.07 -6.32 -0.99
N ASP A 87 15.66 -6.00 -2.22
CA ASP A 87 14.49 -5.17 -2.48
C ASP A 87 13.20 -5.91 -2.06
N LEU A 88 13.08 -7.20 -2.40
CA LEU A 88 11.98 -8.06 -1.91
C LEU A 88 11.96 -8.14 -0.38
N MET A 89 13.10 -8.36 0.26
CA MET A 89 13.18 -8.43 1.73
C MET A 89 12.83 -7.10 2.39
N SER A 90 13.20 -5.97 1.79
CA SER A 90 12.82 -4.64 2.27
C SER A 90 11.31 -4.43 2.19
N LEU A 91 10.68 -4.82 1.08
CA LEU A 91 9.22 -4.78 0.92
C LEU A 91 8.53 -5.70 1.93
N LEU A 92 9.04 -6.92 2.13
CA LEU A 92 8.49 -7.88 3.11
C LEU A 92 8.55 -7.35 4.54
N ILE A 93 9.73 -6.89 4.97
CA ILE A 93 9.93 -6.38 6.34
C ILE A 93 9.07 -5.14 6.58
N SER A 94 9.05 -4.19 5.63
CA SER A 94 8.24 -2.97 5.76
C SER A 94 6.74 -3.27 5.79
N THR A 95 6.27 -4.24 5.00
CA THR A 95 4.86 -4.70 5.01
C THR A 95 4.50 -5.32 6.35
N ILE A 96 5.33 -6.22 6.88
CA ILE A 96 5.10 -6.87 8.17
C ILE A 96 5.06 -5.82 9.29
N ILE A 97 6.05 -4.92 9.34
CA ILE A 97 6.08 -3.83 10.34
C ILE A 97 4.82 -2.98 10.23
N SER A 98 4.39 -2.62 9.02
CA SER A 98 3.21 -1.78 8.81
C SER A 98 1.91 -2.48 9.23
N LEU A 99 1.78 -3.79 9.01
CA LEU A 99 0.64 -4.57 9.48
C LEU A 99 0.63 -4.73 11.01
N VAL A 100 1.81 -4.91 11.64
CA VAL A 100 1.94 -4.94 13.10
C VAL A 100 1.56 -3.57 13.70
N LEU A 101 2.05 -2.48 13.12
CA LEU A 101 1.65 -1.13 13.53
C LEU A 101 0.15 -0.91 13.29
N GLY A 102 -0.43 -1.50 12.25
CA GLY A 102 -1.86 -1.44 11.95
C GLY A 102 -2.77 -2.12 12.98
N LEU A 103 -2.21 -2.82 13.98
CA LEU A 103 -2.96 -3.29 15.16
C LEU A 103 -3.19 -2.18 16.20
N LEU A 104 -2.52 -1.04 16.08
CA LEU A 104 -2.74 0.11 16.94
C LEU A 104 -4.13 0.75 16.69
N PRO A 105 -4.77 1.33 17.71
CA PRO A 105 -6.06 1.99 17.55
C PRO A 105 -6.05 3.09 16.49
N GLY A 106 -7.07 3.11 15.63
CA GLY A 106 -7.22 4.11 14.57
C GLY A 106 -6.52 3.76 13.25
N LEU A 107 -5.91 2.58 13.16
CA LEU A 107 -5.40 2.00 11.91
C LEU A 107 -6.26 0.81 11.49
N ASP A 108 -6.25 0.53 10.19
CA ASP A 108 -7.16 -0.43 9.59
C ASP A 108 -6.42 -1.42 8.69
N ASN A 109 -6.17 -2.59 9.27
CA ASN A 109 -5.51 -3.68 8.57
C ASN A 109 -6.37 -4.33 7.48
N PHE A 110 -7.70 -4.26 7.55
CA PHE A 110 -8.53 -4.77 6.46
C PHE A 110 -8.36 -3.89 5.22
N ALA A 111 -8.30 -2.57 5.38
CA ALA A 111 -7.99 -1.66 4.27
C ALA A 111 -6.58 -1.90 3.70
N HIS A 112 -5.59 -2.13 4.55
CA HIS A 112 -4.23 -2.46 4.12
C HIS A 112 -4.18 -3.77 3.31
N ILE A 113 -4.80 -4.84 3.81
CA ILE A 113 -4.82 -6.14 3.15
C ILE A 113 -5.57 -6.06 1.82
N GLY A 114 -6.72 -5.39 1.78
CA GLY A 114 -7.51 -5.22 0.57
C GLY A 114 -6.77 -4.41 -0.50
N GLY A 115 -6.15 -3.31 -0.10
CA GLY A 115 -5.31 -2.51 -0.98
C GLY A 115 -4.13 -3.32 -1.55
N PHE A 116 -3.41 -4.04 -0.68
CA PHE A 116 -2.29 -4.90 -1.07
C PHE A 116 -2.69 -5.98 -2.09
N ALA A 117 -3.84 -6.63 -1.88
CA ALA A 117 -4.36 -7.64 -2.79
C ALA A 117 -4.68 -7.05 -4.19
N VAL A 118 -5.27 -5.86 -4.25
CA VAL A 118 -5.52 -5.14 -5.52
C VAL A 118 -4.20 -4.79 -6.20
N GLY A 119 -3.21 -4.34 -5.43
CA GLY A 119 -1.86 -4.06 -5.92
C GLY A 119 -1.21 -5.25 -6.59
N ILE A 120 -1.22 -6.42 -5.91
CA ILE A 120 -0.75 -7.67 -6.48
C ILE A 120 -1.49 -7.98 -7.77
N PHE A 121 -2.83 -7.91 -7.76
CA PHE A 121 -3.64 -8.26 -8.91
C PHE A 121 -3.33 -7.40 -10.13
N MET A 122 -3.13 -6.09 -9.93
CA MET A 122 -2.78 -5.15 -11.00
C MET A 122 -1.33 -5.23 -11.48
N GLY A 123 -0.45 -5.87 -10.70
CA GLY A 123 0.94 -6.09 -11.07
C GLY A 123 1.16 -7.34 -11.93
N MET A 124 0.22 -8.29 -11.94
CA MET A 124 0.27 -9.52 -12.76
C MET A 124 0.00 -9.23 -14.24
#